data_AF-A0A0D2QL23-F1
#
_entry.id   AF-A0A0D2QL23-F1
#
_cell.length_a   1.000
_cell.length_b   1.000
_cell.length_c   1.000
_cell.angle_alpha   90.00
_cell.angle_beta   90.00
_cell.angle_gamma   90.00
#
_symmetry.space_group_name_H-M   'P 1'
#
loop_
_entity.id
_entity.type
_entity.pdbx_description
1 polymer ?
#
loop_
_entity_poly.entity_id
_entity_poly.type
_entity_poly.pdbx_seq_one_letter_code
_entity_poly.pdbx_strand_id
1 'polypeptide(L)'
;MKTLATAILGAFQERDPACHSSMWDAILLFSKRFPDSWTTLNVQKSVFNRFWSFIRNGCFGSQQVSYPALVLFLDSIPSKAFSGDKFFLDFFHNLWAGRNPVHSPNVDRLAFFRAFKECFFWGLYNASRFCDSVDSVSHFRTTLINDILVKLLWQDYLSSVSSEDQDSDQPLSGKATEMQNIKYPISYLQELGKCIVEILSGIYSLEEDLLSLFCAVFQEACEGLFQQKATTEQPTLNIEPIIKFLFLVDQHAKQEGESWPLLHLVGPMLAKCFPLVRSLDSADGARLLSISVSIFGARKVLQAIFSNNNAPFCGPPCEKDSEMKLEYFLQVYKETFIPWCLRGHNCTTSARLDLLLALLDDECFSEQWHAIITYAIDLVNSKIDSGSMDSNHLAVLGMLFDKARNEIRIRKVGEDSFHPPGSLPDHWHHELLEATAVSVAFSLPPFGTSDAQFV
;
A
#
# COMPACT_ATOMS: atom_id res chain seq x y z
N MET A 1 18.34 -48.82 -5.17
CA MET A 1 17.68 -47.66 -4.54
C MET A 1 18.34 -46.33 -4.88
N LYS A 2 19.62 -46.09 -4.55
CA LYS A 2 20.30 -44.81 -4.81
C LYS A 2 20.23 -44.33 -6.28
N THR A 3 20.47 -45.21 -7.24
CA THR A 3 20.38 -44.90 -8.69
C THR A 3 18.98 -44.44 -9.09
N LEU A 4 17.96 -45.16 -8.63
CA LEU A 4 16.55 -44.84 -8.90
C LEU A 4 16.15 -43.51 -8.25
N ALA A 5 16.56 -43.28 -7.01
CA ALA A 5 16.31 -42.02 -6.30
C ALA A 5 16.98 -40.83 -7.01
N THR A 6 18.20 -41.00 -7.54
CA THR A 6 18.89 -39.97 -8.32
C THR A 6 18.15 -39.65 -9.61
N ALA A 7 17.66 -40.68 -10.30
CA ALA A 7 16.94 -40.51 -11.57
C ALA A 7 15.59 -39.82 -11.37
N ILE A 8 14.80 -40.27 -10.39
CA ILE A 8 13.45 -39.75 -10.15
C ILE A 8 13.50 -38.36 -9.50
N LEU A 9 14.18 -38.20 -8.36
CA LEU A 9 14.23 -36.90 -7.67
C LEU A 9 15.03 -35.85 -8.46
N GLY A 10 15.93 -36.30 -9.34
CA GLY A 10 16.68 -35.43 -10.24
C GLY A 10 16.00 -35.16 -11.59
N ALA A 11 14.72 -35.51 -11.78
CA ALA A 11 14.04 -35.44 -13.07
C ALA A 11 13.79 -34.01 -13.60
N PHE A 12 14.03 -32.96 -12.80
CA PHE A 12 13.90 -31.54 -13.17
C PHE A 12 14.75 -31.06 -14.37
N GLN A 13 15.47 -31.96 -15.04
CA GLN A 13 16.12 -31.68 -16.33
C GLN A 13 15.18 -31.82 -17.52
N GLU A 14 13.99 -32.41 -17.32
CA GLU A 14 12.93 -32.43 -18.33
C GLU A 14 12.55 -31.00 -18.71
N ARG A 15 12.45 -30.77 -20.02
CA ARG A 15 12.15 -29.46 -20.61
C ARG A 15 10.85 -29.46 -21.40
N ASP A 16 10.30 -30.63 -21.72
CA ASP A 16 9.02 -30.75 -22.39
C ASP A 16 7.86 -30.59 -21.38
N PRO A 17 7.07 -29.50 -21.47
CA PRO A 17 5.92 -29.27 -20.58
C PRO A 17 4.92 -30.41 -20.55
N ALA A 18 4.77 -31.16 -21.65
CA ALA A 18 3.85 -32.29 -21.73
C ALA A 18 4.23 -33.43 -20.76
N CYS A 19 5.51 -33.53 -20.41
CA CYS A 19 6.03 -34.55 -19.48
C CYS A 19 5.94 -34.12 -18.01
N HIS A 20 5.74 -32.83 -17.72
CA HIS A 20 5.89 -32.31 -16.36
C HIS A 20 4.83 -32.84 -15.38
N SER A 21 3.60 -33.13 -15.83
CA SER A 21 2.59 -33.77 -14.96
C SER A 21 3.08 -35.12 -14.45
N SER A 22 3.49 -36.02 -15.37
CA SER A 22 4.02 -37.34 -15.03
C SER A 22 5.32 -37.26 -14.22
N MET A 23 6.16 -36.26 -14.50
CA MET A 23 7.37 -35.98 -13.72
C MET A 23 7.02 -35.65 -12.26
N TRP A 24 6.09 -34.74 -12.04
CA TRP A 24 5.64 -34.37 -10.69
C TRP A 24 5.02 -35.55 -9.95
N ASP A 25 4.14 -36.31 -10.60
CA ASP A 25 3.54 -37.51 -10.02
C ASP A 25 4.62 -38.51 -9.57
N ALA A 26 5.63 -38.75 -10.40
CA ALA A 26 6.73 -39.65 -10.08
C ALA A 26 7.54 -39.14 -8.89
N ILE A 27 7.92 -37.85 -8.86
CA ILE A 27 8.69 -37.25 -7.78
C ILE A 27 7.93 -37.30 -6.45
N LEU A 28 6.67 -36.87 -6.45
CA LEU A 28 5.85 -36.77 -5.25
C LEU A 28 5.51 -38.16 -4.68
N LEU A 29 5.07 -39.09 -5.54
CA LEU A 29 4.76 -40.46 -5.13
C LEU A 29 6.00 -41.18 -4.62
N PHE A 30 7.14 -41.03 -5.28
CA PHE A 30 8.40 -41.64 -4.86
C PHE A 30 8.88 -41.08 -3.52
N SER A 31 8.86 -39.75 -3.34
CA SER A 31 9.24 -39.09 -2.09
C SER A 31 8.38 -39.55 -0.92
N LYS A 32 7.07 -39.67 -1.14
CA LYS A 32 6.12 -40.17 -0.13
C LYS A 32 6.34 -41.65 0.21
N ARG A 33 6.64 -42.49 -0.79
CA ARG A 33 6.79 -43.94 -0.59
C ARG A 33 8.17 -44.32 -0.03
N PHE A 34 9.20 -43.52 -0.31
CA PHE A 34 10.58 -43.78 0.07
C PHE A 34 11.26 -42.53 0.66
N PRO A 35 10.84 -42.04 1.83
CA PRO A 35 11.36 -40.81 2.44
C PRO A 35 12.87 -40.88 2.74
N ASP A 36 13.40 -42.06 3.08
CA ASP A 36 14.83 -42.25 3.35
C ASP A 36 15.70 -42.03 2.11
N SER A 37 15.11 -42.05 0.91
CA SER A 37 15.83 -41.87 -0.35
C SER A 37 16.57 -40.53 -0.43
N TRP A 38 16.02 -39.48 0.20
CA TRP A 38 16.63 -38.16 0.32
C TRP A 38 17.98 -38.18 1.06
N THR A 39 18.17 -39.08 2.02
CA THR A 39 19.42 -39.15 2.81
C THR A 39 20.56 -39.83 2.06
N THR A 40 20.25 -40.62 1.02
CA THR A 40 21.24 -41.42 0.29
C THR A 40 21.92 -40.68 -0.86
N LEU A 41 21.47 -39.45 -1.13
CA LEU A 41 21.83 -38.62 -2.28
C LEU A 41 22.61 -37.39 -1.85
N ASN A 42 23.42 -36.85 -2.76
CA ASN A 42 23.82 -35.45 -2.64
C ASN A 42 22.65 -34.58 -3.10
N VAL A 43 21.71 -34.29 -2.20
CA VAL A 43 20.44 -33.61 -2.51
C VAL A 43 20.69 -32.27 -3.22
N GLN A 44 21.68 -31.51 -2.77
CA GLN A 44 22.05 -30.24 -3.38
C GLN A 44 22.38 -30.40 -4.89
N LYS A 45 23.32 -31.31 -5.23
CA LYS A 45 23.75 -31.49 -6.63
C LYS A 45 22.73 -32.24 -7.48
N SER A 46 22.11 -33.26 -6.91
CA SER A 46 21.27 -34.21 -7.64
C SER A 46 19.84 -33.70 -7.82
N VAL A 47 19.33 -32.87 -6.91
CA VAL A 47 17.93 -32.42 -6.89
C VAL A 47 17.87 -30.90 -6.97
N PHE A 48 18.36 -30.19 -5.95
CA PHE A 48 18.12 -28.76 -5.81
C PHE A 48 18.70 -27.92 -6.95
N ASN A 49 19.95 -28.15 -7.38
CA ASN A 49 20.51 -27.41 -8.51
C ASN A 49 19.68 -27.55 -9.81
N ARG A 50 19.06 -28.71 -10.02
CA ARG A 50 18.20 -28.96 -11.19
C ARG A 50 16.85 -28.29 -11.00
N PHE A 51 16.27 -28.42 -9.80
CA PHE A 51 15.03 -27.76 -9.42
C PHE A 51 15.11 -26.23 -9.51
N TRP A 52 16.20 -25.62 -9.02
CA TRP A 52 16.49 -24.20 -9.17
C TRP A 52 16.50 -23.78 -10.63
N SER A 53 17.18 -24.54 -11.48
CA SER A 53 17.15 -24.27 -12.92
C SER A 53 15.75 -24.40 -13.50
N PHE A 54 14.96 -25.38 -13.07
CA PHE A 54 13.60 -25.59 -13.54
C PHE A 54 12.68 -24.40 -13.23
N ILE A 55 12.63 -23.96 -11.97
CA ILE A 55 11.76 -22.85 -11.57
C ILE A 55 12.27 -21.49 -12.07
N ARG A 56 13.59 -21.29 -12.16
CA ARG A 56 14.20 -20.08 -12.72
C ARG A 56 13.85 -19.86 -14.20
N ASN A 57 13.57 -20.93 -14.94
CA ASN A 57 13.14 -20.85 -16.34
C ASN A 57 11.60 -20.86 -16.49
N GLY A 58 10.85 -20.49 -15.44
CA GLY A 58 9.38 -20.44 -15.50
C GLY A 58 8.75 -21.82 -15.76
N CYS A 59 9.37 -22.88 -15.23
CA CYS A 59 8.94 -24.27 -15.44
C CYS A 59 8.84 -24.66 -16.94
N PHE A 60 9.63 -24.01 -17.79
CA PHE A 60 9.67 -24.21 -19.25
C PHE A 60 8.30 -24.13 -19.96
N GLY A 61 7.34 -23.39 -19.42
CA GLY A 61 6.01 -23.25 -20.03
C GLY A 61 4.92 -24.14 -19.43
N SER A 62 5.19 -24.85 -18.33
CA SER A 62 4.20 -25.68 -17.63
C SER A 62 3.68 -25.04 -16.33
N GLN A 63 3.61 -23.72 -16.25
CA GLN A 63 3.30 -22.95 -15.03
C GLN A 63 2.05 -23.48 -14.31
N GLN A 64 0.96 -23.70 -15.05
CA GLN A 64 -0.32 -24.16 -14.49
C GLN A 64 -0.28 -25.57 -13.88
N VAL A 65 0.67 -26.41 -14.29
CA VAL A 65 0.86 -27.76 -13.73
C VAL A 65 1.89 -27.74 -12.61
N SER A 66 2.99 -27.01 -12.81
CA SER A 66 4.15 -27.05 -11.92
C SER A 66 4.02 -26.18 -10.70
N TYR A 67 3.41 -25.01 -10.81
CA TYR A 67 3.25 -24.11 -9.67
C TYR A 67 2.35 -24.70 -8.57
N PRO A 68 1.19 -25.32 -8.86
CA PRO A 68 0.40 -26.02 -7.84
C PRO A 68 1.14 -27.17 -7.14
N ALA A 69 2.14 -27.78 -7.78
CA ALA A 69 2.91 -28.88 -7.22
C ALA A 69 3.99 -28.42 -6.21
N LEU A 70 4.34 -27.13 -6.17
CA LEU A 70 5.47 -26.65 -5.38
C LEU A 70 5.29 -26.85 -3.88
N VAL A 71 4.10 -26.58 -3.33
CA VAL A 71 3.82 -26.78 -1.90
C VAL A 71 3.89 -28.27 -1.53
N LEU A 72 3.35 -29.14 -2.40
CA LEU A 72 3.44 -30.60 -2.20
C LEU A 72 4.89 -31.08 -2.24
N PHE A 73 5.69 -30.50 -3.13
CA PHE A 73 7.11 -30.79 -3.19
C PHE A 73 7.82 -30.38 -1.91
N LEU A 74 7.61 -29.14 -1.46
CA LEU A 74 8.17 -28.63 -0.20
C LEU A 74 7.81 -29.54 1.00
N ASP A 75 6.55 -29.98 1.07
CA ASP A 75 6.08 -30.87 2.12
C ASP A 75 6.77 -32.24 2.10
N SER A 76 7.07 -32.75 0.90
CA SER A 76 7.72 -34.04 0.70
C SER A 76 9.21 -34.09 1.07
N ILE A 77 9.87 -32.93 1.23
CA ILE A 77 11.31 -32.88 1.55
C ILE A 77 11.50 -33.07 3.06
N PRO A 78 12.32 -34.05 3.50
CA PRO A 78 12.65 -34.22 4.91
C PRO A 78 13.42 -33.01 5.45
N SER A 79 13.13 -32.57 6.69
CA SER A 79 13.80 -31.40 7.28
C SER A 79 15.31 -31.54 7.38
N LYS A 80 15.82 -32.77 7.54
CA LYS A 80 17.26 -33.06 7.59
C LYS A 80 17.97 -32.91 6.24
N ALA A 81 17.22 -32.75 5.14
CA ALA A 81 17.80 -32.67 3.80
C ALA A 81 18.36 -31.28 3.44
N PHE A 82 18.03 -30.24 4.22
CA PHE A 82 18.47 -28.87 3.97
C PHE A 82 18.50 -28.00 5.23
N SER A 83 19.21 -26.87 5.15
CA SER A 83 19.12 -25.78 6.13
C SER A 83 18.03 -24.81 5.70
N GLY A 84 17.08 -24.52 6.60
CA GLY A 84 15.88 -23.71 6.32
C GLY A 84 16.20 -22.38 5.63
N ASP A 85 16.91 -21.48 6.30
CA ASP A 85 17.13 -20.10 5.83
C ASP A 85 17.66 -20.02 4.39
N LYS A 86 18.79 -20.69 4.13
CA LYS A 86 19.43 -20.65 2.82
C LYS A 86 18.56 -21.30 1.74
N PHE A 87 17.90 -22.40 2.07
CA PHE A 87 17.05 -23.11 1.12
C PHE A 87 15.87 -22.24 0.67
N PHE A 88 15.15 -21.61 1.61
CA PHE A 88 14.00 -20.76 1.25
C PHE A 88 14.44 -19.50 0.52
N LEU A 89 15.56 -18.91 0.90
CA LEU A 89 16.11 -17.77 0.18
C LEU A 89 16.45 -18.16 -1.27
N ASP A 90 17.18 -19.25 -1.47
CA ASP A 90 17.47 -19.78 -2.82
C ASP A 90 16.16 -20.11 -3.57
N PHE A 91 15.19 -20.74 -2.91
CA PHE A 91 13.90 -21.10 -3.49
C PHE A 91 13.16 -19.89 -4.05
N PHE A 92 12.93 -18.86 -3.23
CA PHE A 92 12.15 -17.69 -3.64
C PHE A 92 12.87 -16.84 -4.66
N HIS A 93 14.20 -16.69 -4.58
CA HIS A 93 14.96 -15.98 -5.61
C HIS A 93 14.92 -16.69 -6.96
N ASN A 94 15.05 -18.02 -6.98
CA ASN A 94 14.94 -18.80 -8.21
C ASN A 94 13.50 -18.77 -8.76
N LEU A 95 12.49 -18.88 -7.90
CA LEU A 95 11.09 -18.77 -8.31
C LEU A 95 10.81 -17.38 -8.91
N TRP A 96 11.22 -16.32 -8.22
CA TRP A 96 11.05 -14.93 -8.65
C TRP A 96 11.73 -14.62 -9.99
N ALA A 97 12.91 -15.19 -10.23
CA ALA A 97 13.59 -15.07 -11.51
C ALA A 97 12.79 -15.69 -12.68
N GLY A 98 11.94 -16.69 -12.41
CA GLY A 98 11.11 -17.36 -13.42
C GLY A 98 9.76 -16.70 -13.73
N ARG A 99 9.42 -15.58 -13.10
CA ARG A 99 8.06 -14.97 -13.14
C ARG A 99 7.61 -14.46 -14.51
N ASN A 100 8.53 -14.12 -15.40
CA ASN A 100 8.29 -13.55 -16.75
C ASN A 100 7.15 -12.50 -16.80
N PRO A 101 7.39 -11.27 -16.29
CA PRO A 101 6.34 -10.30 -16.02
C PRO A 101 5.76 -9.61 -17.26
N VAL A 102 6.45 -9.67 -18.42
CA VAL A 102 6.04 -8.98 -19.66
C VAL A 102 5.26 -9.90 -20.61
N HIS A 103 5.69 -11.16 -20.73
CA HIS A 103 5.19 -12.07 -21.77
C HIS A 103 4.31 -13.21 -21.24
N SER A 104 4.11 -13.31 -19.92
CA SER A 104 3.26 -14.36 -19.36
C SER A 104 1.77 -14.07 -19.61
N PRO A 105 1.01 -15.08 -20.08
CA PRO A 105 -0.45 -15.04 -20.06
C PRO A 105 -0.98 -14.80 -18.64
N ASN A 106 -2.16 -14.18 -18.54
CA ASN A 106 -2.74 -13.84 -17.24
C ASN A 106 -2.92 -15.06 -16.32
N VAL A 107 -3.38 -16.19 -16.89
CA VAL A 107 -3.57 -17.45 -16.17
C VAL A 107 -2.27 -18.00 -15.56
N ASP A 108 -1.15 -17.87 -16.27
CA ASP A 108 0.15 -18.38 -15.81
C ASP A 108 0.72 -17.48 -14.70
N ARG A 109 0.49 -16.18 -14.82
CA ARG A 109 0.85 -15.19 -13.81
C ARG A 109 0.03 -15.36 -12.52
N LEU A 110 -1.26 -15.63 -12.64
CA LEU A 110 -2.11 -15.94 -11.48
C LEU A 110 -1.63 -17.23 -10.79
N ALA A 111 -1.33 -18.28 -11.57
CA ALA A 111 -0.75 -19.51 -11.03
C ALA A 111 0.58 -19.26 -10.31
N PHE A 112 1.44 -18.39 -10.87
CA PHE A 112 2.69 -17.98 -10.24
C PHE A 112 2.48 -17.33 -8.88
N PHE A 113 1.70 -16.24 -8.81
CA PHE A 113 1.50 -15.50 -7.56
C PHE A 113 0.79 -16.36 -6.51
N ARG A 114 -0.16 -17.19 -6.94
CA ARG A 114 -0.80 -18.16 -6.05
C ARG A 114 0.21 -19.12 -5.43
N ALA A 115 1.06 -19.76 -6.24
CA ALA A 115 2.05 -20.68 -5.71
C ALA A 115 3.14 -19.98 -4.88
N PHE A 116 3.55 -18.76 -5.27
CA PHE A 116 4.47 -17.95 -4.48
C PHE A 116 3.92 -17.72 -3.07
N LYS A 117 2.68 -17.24 -2.98
CA LYS A 117 1.96 -17.01 -1.72
C LYS A 117 1.81 -18.29 -0.91
N GLU A 118 1.31 -19.37 -1.53
CA GLU A 118 1.10 -20.65 -0.83
C GLU A 118 2.42 -21.24 -0.31
N CYS A 119 3.51 -21.15 -1.08
CA CYS A 119 4.84 -21.58 -0.63
C CYS A 119 5.39 -20.69 0.50
N PHE A 120 5.15 -19.38 0.43
CA PHE A 120 5.56 -18.43 1.47
C PHE A 120 4.88 -18.73 2.79
N PHE A 121 3.55 -18.89 2.77
CA PHE A 121 2.81 -19.30 3.96
C PHE A 121 3.22 -20.67 4.45
N TRP A 122 3.42 -21.64 3.55
CA TRP A 122 3.91 -22.96 3.95
C TRP A 122 5.22 -22.85 4.75
N GLY A 123 6.17 -22.02 4.30
CA GLY A 123 7.41 -21.76 5.03
C GLY A 123 7.19 -21.18 6.43
N LEU A 124 6.29 -20.19 6.58
CA LEU A 124 5.97 -19.59 7.87
C LEU A 124 5.28 -20.56 8.84
N TYR A 125 4.30 -21.34 8.35
CA TYR A 125 3.57 -22.33 9.16
C TYR A 125 4.46 -23.50 9.57
N ASN A 126 5.41 -23.89 8.71
CA ASN A 126 6.26 -25.05 8.92
C ASN A 126 7.66 -24.71 9.48
N ALA A 127 7.88 -23.50 9.96
CA ALA A 127 9.16 -23.06 10.52
C ALA A 127 9.71 -24.02 11.60
N SER A 128 8.84 -24.59 12.44
CA SER A 128 9.19 -25.57 13.47
C SER A 128 9.76 -26.89 12.92
N ARG A 129 9.62 -27.19 11.62
CA ARG A 129 10.27 -28.34 10.99
C ARG A 129 11.78 -28.18 10.90
N PHE A 130 12.28 -26.94 10.89
CA PHE A 130 13.68 -26.60 10.60
C PHE A 130 14.40 -25.94 11.76
N CYS A 131 13.66 -25.61 12.82
CA CYS A 131 14.08 -24.79 13.94
C CYS A 131 13.77 -25.55 15.24
N ASP A 132 14.78 -25.68 16.11
CA ASP A 132 14.68 -26.51 17.33
C ASP A 132 14.10 -25.75 18.54
N SER A 133 14.07 -24.42 18.51
CA SER A 133 13.55 -23.57 19.60
C SER A 133 12.54 -22.53 19.13
N VAL A 134 11.70 -22.04 20.04
CA VAL A 134 10.72 -20.97 19.76
C VAL A 134 11.41 -19.71 19.23
N ASP A 135 12.51 -19.28 19.85
CA ASP A 135 13.27 -18.12 19.39
C ASP A 135 13.82 -18.30 17.97
N SER A 136 14.28 -19.51 17.64
CA SER A 136 14.76 -19.81 16.29
C SER A 136 13.64 -19.82 15.25
N VAL A 137 12.42 -20.22 15.63
CA VAL A 137 11.22 -20.15 14.78
C VAL A 137 10.84 -18.69 14.51
N SER A 138 10.78 -17.85 15.54
CA SER A 138 10.46 -16.42 15.39
C SER A 138 11.53 -15.69 14.57
N HIS A 139 12.81 -16.01 14.79
CA HIS A 139 13.91 -15.49 13.97
C HIS A 139 13.75 -15.91 12.50
N PHE A 140 13.54 -17.20 12.22
CA PHE A 140 13.32 -17.71 10.87
C PHE A 140 12.17 -16.99 10.15
N ARG A 141 11.01 -16.86 10.80
CA ARG A 141 9.85 -16.15 10.24
C ARG A 141 10.17 -14.70 9.93
N THR A 142 10.84 -14.02 10.85
CA THR A 142 11.26 -12.61 10.69
C THR A 142 12.25 -12.45 9.53
N THR A 143 13.24 -13.34 9.42
CA THR A 143 14.19 -13.36 8.29
C THR A 143 13.48 -13.58 6.97
N LEU A 144 12.54 -14.54 6.91
CA LEU A 144 11.79 -14.83 5.68
C LEU A 144 10.93 -13.65 5.24
N ILE A 145 10.25 -12.98 6.18
CA ILE A 145 9.48 -11.75 5.90
C ILE A 145 10.40 -10.65 5.41
N ASN A 146 11.53 -10.42 6.07
CA ASN A 146 12.49 -9.39 5.66
C ASN A 146 13.04 -9.64 4.25
N ASP A 147 13.56 -10.84 4.00
CA ASP A 147 14.30 -11.09 2.77
C ASP A 147 13.39 -11.30 1.57
N ILE A 148 12.17 -11.79 1.77
CA ILE A 148 11.25 -12.11 0.67
C ILE A 148 10.14 -11.07 0.55
N LEU A 149 9.37 -10.80 1.61
CA LEU A 149 8.26 -9.84 1.51
C LEU A 149 8.79 -8.41 1.33
N VAL A 150 9.75 -8.00 2.16
CA VAL A 150 10.29 -6.64 2.12
C VAL A 150 11.30 -6.46 0.99
N LYS A 151 12.42 -7.20 1.01
CA LYS A 151 13.54 -6.95 0.09
C LYS A 151 13.29 -7.43 -1.34
N LEU A 152 12.38 -8.37 -1.55
CA LEU A 152 12.08 -8.91 -2.89
C LEU A 152 10.76 -8.34 -3.45
N LEU A 153 9.64 -8.62 -2.80
CA LEU A 153 8.32 -8.25 -3.33
C LEU A 153 8.05 -6.75 -3.25
N TRP A 154 8.17 -6.17 -2.06
CA TRP A 154 7.86 -4.75 -1.83
C TRP A 154 8.82 -3.83 -2.59
N GLN A 155 10.12 -4.14 -2.60
CA GLN A 155 11.09 -3.38 -3.39
C GLN A 155 10.84 -3.48 -4.91
N ASP A 156 10.49 -4.65 -5.45
CA ASP A 156 10.11 -4.78 -6.87
C ASP A 156 8.84 -3.95 -7.15
N TYR A 157 7.82 -4.03 -6.28
CA TYR A 157 6.58 -3.24 -6.45
C TYR A 157 6.86 -1.73 -6.49
N LEU A 158 7.65 -1.22 -5.54
CA LEU A 158 7.99 0.20 -5.46
C LEU A 158 8.83 0.70 -6.64
N SER A 159 9.84 -0.06 -7.05
CA SER A 159 10.71 0.30 -8.19
C SER A 159 10.00 0.21 -9.55
N SER A 160 8.98 -0.64 -9.64
CA SER A 160 8.23 -0.85 -10.87
C SER A 160 7.27 0.27 -11.20
N VAL A 161 6.50 0.73 -10.21
CA VAL A 161 5.41 1.70 -10.42
C VAL A 161 5.97 3.11 -10.64
N SER A 162 7.13 3.44 -10.09
CA SER A 162 7.79 4.74 -10.29
C SER A 162 8.28 4.99 -11.72
N SER A 163 8.33 3.95 -12.57
CA SER A 163 8.73 4.04 -13.98
C SER A 163 7.60 4.39 -14.95
N GLU A 164 6.35 4.44 -14.49
CA GLU A 164 5.19 4.71 -15.36
C GLU A 164 5.11 6.17 -15.83
N ASP A 165 5.73 7.12 -15.13
CA ASP A 165 5.54 8.58 -15.33
C ASP A 165 6.58 9.28 -16.23
N GLN A 166 7.54 8.56 -16.80
CA GLN A 166 8.48 9.14 -17.77
C GLN A 166 8.07 8.82 -19.20
N ASP A 167 7.04 9.51 -19.70
CA ASP A 167 6.84 9.69 -21.14
C ASP A 167 7.93 10.65 -21.66
N SER A 168 9.07 10.10 -22.06
CA SER A 168 10.01 10.78 -22.93
C SER A 168 10.42 9.84 -24.06
N ASP A 169 9.82 10.09 -25.21
CA ASP A 169 10.20 9.54 -26.51
C ASP A 169 11.64 9.94 -26.84
N GLN A 170 12.63 9.12 -26.44
CA GLN A 170 13.94 9.13 -27.07
C GLN A 170 14.51 7.71 -27.22
N PRO A 171 14.86 7.28 -28.45
CA PRO A 171 15.54 6.03 -28.66
C PRO A 171 17.04 6.23 -28.48
N LEU A 172 17.63 5.66 -27.41
CA LEU A 172 19.08 5.61 -27.26
C LEU A 172 19.58 4.17 -27.31
N SER A 173 20.21 3.87 -28.45
CA SER A 173 21.03 2.69 -28.69
C SER A 173 22.30 2.75 -27.82
N GLY A 174 22.68 1.62 -27.21
CA GLY A 174 24.03 1.44 -26.65
C GLY A 174 24.12 0.30 -25.66
N LYS A 175 24.81 -0.78 -26.05
CA LYS A 175 25.09 -1.96 -25.23
C LYS A 175 26.05 -1.64 -24.07
N ALA A 176 25.60 -1.81 -22.82
CA ALA A 176 26.29 -2.49 -21.72
C ALA A 176 25.52 -2.36 -20.39
N THR A 177 25.34 -3.49 -19.70
CA THR A 177 24.79 -3.68 -18.34
C THR A 177 23.25 -3.62 -18.23
N GLU A 178 22.64 -4.79 -18.34
CA GLU A 178 21.20 -5.05 -18.28
C GLU A 178 20.63 -4.85 -16.86
N MET A 179 20.29 -3.61 -16.55
CA MET A 179 19.20 -3.26 -15.63
C MET A 179 18.40 -2.14 -16.30
N GLN A 180 17.97 -2.40 -17.54
CA GLN A 180 17.16 -1.46 -18.30
C GLN A 180 15.74 -1.46 -17.72
N ASN A 181 15.17 -0.26 -17.58
CA ASN A 181 13.79 0.00 -17.15
C ASN A 181 12.78 -0.90 -17.90
N ILE A 182 12.47 -2.07 -17.35
CA ILE A 182 11.37 -2.90 -17.86
C ILE A 182 10.08 -2.27 -17.34
N LYS A 183 9.33 -1.59 -18.23
CA LYS A 183 7.98 -1.12 -17.91
C LYS A 183 7.07 -2.34 -17.80
N TYR A 184 6.61 -2.64 -16.60
CA TYR A 184 5.72 -3.77 -16.37
C TYR A 184 4.29 -3.45 -16.79
N PRO A 185 3.51 -4.44 -17.26
CA PRO A 185 2.09 -4.26 -17.49
C PRO A 185 1.37 -3.86 -16.20
N ILE A 186 0.41 -2.92 -16.27
CA ILE A 186 -0.44 -2.52 -15.12
C ILE A 186 -1.06 -3.74 -14.44
N SER A 187 -1.54 -4.70 -15.23
CA SER A 187 -2.10 -5.96 -14.71
C SER A 187 -1.10 -6.78 -13.89
N TYR A 188 0.20 -6.74 -14.20
CA TYR A 188 1.21 -7.43 -13.40
C TYR A 188 1.39 -6.74 -12.05
N LEU A 189 1.47 -5.40 -12.03
CA LEU A 189 1.65 -4.63 -10.80
C LEU A 189 0.45 -4.75 -9.87
N GLN A 190 -0.75 -4.81 -10.44
CA GLN A 190 -1.97 -5.08 -9.68
C GLN A 190 -1.94 -6.46 -9.02
N GLU A 191 -1.54 -7.51 -9.74
CA GLU A 191 -1.45 -8.87 -9.16
C GLU A 191 -0.31 -8.99 -8.14
N LEU A 192 0.83 -8.33 -8.35
CA LEU A 192 1.89 -8.24 -7.35
C LEU A 192 1.40 -7.54 -6.07
N GLY A 193 0.75 -6.39 -6.22
CA GLY A 193 0.18 -5.66 -5.08
C GLY A 193 -0.84 -6.50 -4.31
N LYS A 194 -1.77 -7.18 -5.00
CA LYS A 194 -2.73 -8.12 -4.37
C LYS A 194 -2.01 -9.24 -3.63
N CYS A 195 -1.00 -9.86 -4.25
CA CYS A 195 -0.21 -10.92 -3.61
C CYS A 195 0.43 -10.42 -2.30
N ILE A 196 1.01 -9.22 -2.29
CA ILE A 196 1.58 -8.60 -1.08
C ILE A 196 0.49 -8.39 -0.02
N VAL A 197 -0.67 -7.84 -0.39
CA VAL A 197 -1.79 -7.61 0.55
C VAL A 197 -2.30 -8.90 1.16
N GLU A 198 -2.52 -9.93 0.35
CA GLU A 198 -2.95 -11.25 0.83
C GLU A 198 -1.90 -11.90 1.74
N ILE A 199 -0.61 -11.70 1.45
CA ILE A 199 0.48 -12.13 2.34
C ILE A 199 0.40 -11.41 3.68
N LEU A 200 0.19 -10.10 3.70
CA LEU A 200 0.08 -9.31 4.93
C LEU A 200 -1.12 -9.72 5.78
N SER A 201 -2.29 -9.92 5.17
CA SER A 201 -3.49 -10.44 5.86
C SER A 201 -3.22 -11.81 6.48
N GLY A 202 -2.57 -12.73 5.75
CA GLY A 202 -2.25 -14.04 6.29
C GLY A 202 -1.14 -14.02 7.36
N ILE A 203 -0.19 -13.08 7.31
CA ILE A 203 0.79 -12.86 8.40
C ILE A 203 0.07 -12.35 9.64
N TYR A 204 -0.82 -11.37 9.48
CA TYR A 204 -1.64 -10.85 10.58
C TYR A 204 -2.46 -11.96 11.25
N SER A 205 -3.07 -12.83 10.44
CA SER A 205 -3.82 -14.01 10.93
C SER A 205 -2.95 -15.06 11.63
N LEU A 206 -1.66 -15.13 11.29
CA LEU A 206 -0.71 -16.06 11.90
C LEU A 206 -0.22 -15.55 13.26
N GLU A 207 0.31 -14.33 13.30
CA GLU A 207 0.90 -13.71 14.49
C GLU A 207 1.04 -12.20 14.25
N GLU A 208 0.28 -11.38 15.01
CA GLU A 208 0.17 -9.93 14.79
C GLU A 208 1.54 -9.21 14.82
N ASP A 209 2.44 -9.65 15.70
CA ASP A 209 3.77 -9.04 15.88
C ASP A 209 4.66 -9.16 14.64
N LEU A 210 4.45 -10.16 13.78
CA LEU A 210 5.22 -10.34 12.55
C LEU A 210 4.94 -9.25 11.50
N LEU A 211 3.76 -8.62 11.57
CA LEU A 211 3.38 -7.53 10.68
C LEU A 211 4.22 -6.27 10.93
N SER A 212 4.71 -6.09 12.17
CA SER A 212 5.47 -4.91 12.60
C SER A 212 6.68 -4.60 11.73
N LEU A 213 7.36 -5.64 11.22
CA LEU A 213 8.54 -5.50 10.36
C LEU A 213 8.18 -4.82 9.04
N PHE A 214 7.13 -5.28 8.36
CA PHE A 214 6.69 -4.65 7.12
C PHE A 214 6.15 -3.24 7.39
N CYS A 215 5.38 -3.06 8.46
CA CYS A 215 4.85 -1.75 8.84
C CYS A 215 5.97 -0.72 9.09
N ALA A 216 7.06 -1.10 9.77
CA ALA A 216 8.19 -0.22 9.99
C ALA A 216 8.83 0.23 8.67
N VAL A 217 9.05 -0.70 7.74
CA VAL A 217 9.61 -0.39 6.41
C VAL A 217 8.66 0.46 5.58
N PHE A 218 7.36 0.19 5.64
CA PHE A 218 6.34 1.00 4.96
C PHE A 218 6.32 2.44 5.50
N GLN A 219 6.42 2.60 6.82
CA GLN A 219 6.52 3.91 7.47
C GLN A 219 7.78 4.66 7.02
N GLU A 220 8.94 4.01 7.06
CA GLU A 220 10.21 4.60 6.61
C GLU A 220 10.17 5.03 5.14
N ALA A 221 9.55 4.23 4.27
CA ALA A 221 9.34 4.58 2.87
C ALA A 221 8.47 5.84 2.72
N CYS A 222 7.37 5.94 3.50
CA CYS A 222 6.50 7.12 3.50
C CYS A 222 7.21 8.37 4.06
N GLU A 223 8.03 8.22 5.09
CA GLU A 223 8.82 9.35 5.63
C GLU A 223 9.90 9.83 4.66
N GLY A 224 10.59 8.89 4.02
CA GLY A 224 11.61 9.16 3.02
C GLY A 224 11.08 10.00 1.86
N LEU A 225 9.83 9.76 1.44
CA LEU A 225 9.14 10.58 0.43
C LEU A 225 9.09 12.07 0.79
N PHE A 226 8.89 12.39 2.07
CA PHE A 226 8.71 13.76 2.50
C PHE A 226 10.04 14.46 2.82
N GLN A 227 11.05 13.72 3.29
CA GLN A 227 12.33 14.30 3.72
C GLN A 227 13.33 14.56 2.58
N GLN A 228 13.18 13.95 1.41
CA GLN A 228 14.19 13.96 0.33
C GLN A 228 14.26 15.22 -0.55
N LYS A 229 13.69 16.36 -0.14
CA LYS A 229 13.89 17.64 -0.87
C LYS A 229 15.29 18.26 -0.74
N ALA A 230 16.26 17.61 -0.07
CA ALA A 230 17.54 18.23 0.29
C ALA A 230 18.83 17.57 -0.25
N THR A 231 18.80 16.37 -0.84
CA THR A 231 20.05 15.71 -1.29
C THR A 231 19.86 14.83 -2.51
N THR A 232 20.60 15.17 -3.56
CA THR A 232 20.65 14.55 -4.89
C THR A 232 21.11 13.09 -4.85
N GLU A 233 20.68 12.30 -5.85
CA GLU A 233 21.21 10.99 -6.34
C GLU A 233 20.41 9.69 -6.07
N GLN A 234 19.27 9.69 -5.37
CA GLN A 234 18.40 8.50 -5.32
C GLN A 234 17.17 8.61 -6.24
N PRO A 235 16.72 7.50 -6.86
CA PRO A 235 15.51 7.51 -7.68
C PRO A 235 14.33 7.96 -6.82
N THR A 236 13.73 9.09 -7.20
CA THR A 236 12.59 9.69 -6.54
C THR A 236 11.47 8.66 -6.44
N LEU A 237 11.16 8.21 -5.23
CA LEU A 237 9.96 7.42 -5.00
C LEU A 237 8.76 8.36 -5.26
N ASN A 238 7.87 8.01 -6.20
CA ASN A 238 6.59 8.70 -6.35
C ASN A 238 5.67 8.22 -5.21
N ILE A 239 4.70 9.03 -4.79
CA ILE A 239 3.65 8.63 -3.84
C ILE A 239 2.59 7.72 -4.49
N GLU A 240 2.49 7.73 -5.83
CA GLU A 240 1.53 6.95 -6.60
C GLU A 240 1.54 5.42 -6.34
N PRO A 241 2.70 4.73 -6.22
CA PRO A 241 2.76 3.33 -5.83
C PRO A 241 2.12 3.05 -4.47
N ILE A 242 2.34 3.95 -3.51
CA ILE A 242 1.80 3.83 -2.14
C ILE A 242 0.29 4.02 -2.19
N ILE A 243 -0.20 5.02 -2.93
CA ILE A 243 -1.63 5.26 -3.11
C ILE A 243 -2.32 4.04 -3.76
N LYS A 244 -1.78 3.54 -4.87
CA LYS A 244 -2.29 2.33 -5.54
C LYS A 244 -2.30 1.13 -4.58
N PHE A 245 -1.28 1.00 -3.75
CA PHE A 245 -1.20 -0.07 -2.75
C PHE A 245 -2.28 0.06 -1.66
N LEU A 246 -2.51 1.27 -1.14
CA LEU A 246 -3.56 1.52 -0.14
C LEU A 246 -4.96 1.18 -0.66
N PHE A 247 -5.24 1.42 -1.95
CA PHE A 247 -6.50 0.98 -2.56
C PHE A 247 -6.65 -0.54 -2.60
N LEU A 248 -5.56 -1.28 -2.88
CA LEU A 248 -5.59 -2.74 -2.85
C LEU A 248 -5.80 -3.26 -1.42
N VAL A 249 -5.16 -2.63 -0.44
CA VAL A 249 -5.34 -2.93 0.98
C VAL A 249 -6.80 -2.72 1.40
N ASP A 250 -7.40 -1.58 1.04
CA ASP A 250 -8.82 -1.29 1.31
C ASP A 250 -9.76 -2.32 0.68
N GLN A 251 -9.55 -2.61 -0.60
CA GLN A 251 -10.38 -3.55 -1.33
C GLN A 251 -10.38 -4.93 -0.66
N HIS A 252 -9.20 -5.41 -0.25
CA HIS A 252 -9.07 -6.70 0.43
C HIS A 252 -9.70 -6.67 1.83
N ALA A 253 -9.40 -5.63 2.62
CA ALA A 253 -9.92 -5.50 3.97
C ALA A 253 -11.44 -5.43 4.03
N LYS A 254 -12.09 -4.78 3.06
CA LYS A 254 -13.55 -4.77 2.91
C LYS A 254 -14.13 -6.14 2.55
N GLN A 255 -13.40 -6.94 1.77
CA GLN A 255 -13.84 -8.29 1.39
C GLN A 255 -13.75 -9.26 2.57
N GLU A 256 -12.66 -9.18 3.34
CA GLU A 256 -12.40 -10.09 4.46
C GLU A 256 -12.93 -9.58 5.82
N GLY A 257 -13.37 -8.32 5.90
CA GLY A 257 -13.87 -7.70 7.13
C GLY A 257 -12.77 -7.36 8.15
N GLU A 258 -11.58 -7.02 7.66
CA GLU A 258 -10.37 -6.84 8.49
C GLU A 258 -10.16 -5.39 8.94
N SER A 259 -9.72 -5.20 10.18
CA SER A 259 -9.42 -3.88 10.76
C SER A 259 -7.91 -3.57 10.87
N TRP A 260 -7.05 -4.58 10.65
CA TRP A 260 -5.61 -4.44 10.79
C TRP A 260 -4.98 -3.33 9.92
N PRO A 261 -5.49 -3.00 8.70
CA PRO A 261 -4.83 -2.01 7.87
C PRO A 261 -4.76 -0.62 8.50
N LEU A 262 -5.84 -0.17 9.14
CA LEU A 262 -5.82 1.09 9.83
C LEU A 262 -5.00 0.98 11.13
N LEU A 263 -5.19 -0.10 11.88
CA LEU A 263 -4.62 -0.23 13.22
C LEU A 263 -3.09 -0.40 13.22
N HIS A 264 -2.57 -1.23 12.32
CA HIS A 264 -1.15 -1.62 12.32
C HIS A 264 -0.33 -0.97 11.22
N LEU A 265 -0.93 -0.67 10.05
CA LEU A 265 -0.19 -0.19 8.88
C LEU A 265 -0.33 1.33 8.70
N VAL A 266 -1.56 1.79 8.42
CA VAL A 266 -1.82 3.18 8.01
C VAL A 266 -1.82 4.13 9.20
N GLY A 267 -2.47 3.77 10.31
CA GLY A 267 -2.56 4.63 11.49
C GLY A 267 -1.20 5.07 12.05
N PRO A 268 -0.31 4.12 12.40
CA PRO A 268 1.05 4.44 12.83
C PRO A 268 1.85 5.24 11.78
N MET A 269 1.68 4.95 10.49
CA MET A 269 2.30 5.70 9.40
C MET A 269 1.82 7.16 9.36
N LEU A 270 0.51 7.39 9.46
CA LEU A 270 -0.06 8.73 9.45
C LEU A 270 0.33 9.53 10.69
N ALA A 271 0.34 8.90 11.87
CA ALA A 271 0.78 9.55 13.11
C ALA A 271 2.23 10.06 13.00
N LYS A 272 3.10 9.28 12.35
CA LYS A 272 4.50 9.62 12.12
C LYS A 272 4.69 10.67 11.02
N CYS A 273 3.96 10.54 9.91
CA CYS A 273 4.10 11.43 8.75
C CYS A 273 3.41 12.79 8.95
N PHE A 274 2.31 12.87 9.69
CA PHE A 274 1.48 14.08 9.79
C PHE A 274 2.26 15.34 10.25
N PRO A 275 3.11 15.29 11.29
CA PRO A 275 3.95 16.44 11.67
C PRO A 275 4.91 16.89 10.56
N LEU A 276 5.49 15.93 9.81
CA LEU A 276 6.37 16.21 8.68
C LEU A 276 5.62 16.86 7.52
N VAL A 277 4.44 16.33 7.17
CA VAL A 277 3.58 16.88 6.11
C VAL A 277 3.20 18.33 6.41
N ARG A 278 2.84 18.64 7.65
CA ARG A 278 2.49 20.01 8.06
C ARG A 278 3.68 20.97 8.07
N SER A 279 4.83 20.53 8.58
CA SER A 279 6.03 21.37 8.66
C SER A 279 6.64 21.66 7.30
N LEU A 280 6.61 20.69 6.38
CA LEU A 280 7.16 20.82 5.02
C LEU A 280 6.13 21.32 3.99
N ASP A 281 4.87 21.45 4.40
CA ASP A 281 3.73 21.80 3.54
C ASP A 281 3.70 20.93 2.26
N SER A 282 3.75 19.60 2.44
CA SER A 282 3.85 18.64 1.33
C SER A 282 2.51 18.39 0.66
N ALA A 283 2.41 18.67 -0.65
CA ALA A 283 1.21 18.37 -1.45
C ALA A 283 0.92 16.87 -1.52
N ASP A 284 1.96 16.04 -1.71
CA ASP A 284 1.84 14.59 -1.71
C ASP A 284 1.40 14.07 -0.35
N GLY A 285 1.90 14.68 0.73
CA GLY A 285 1.48 14.34 2.09
C GLY A 285 0.01 14.65 2.35
N ALA A 286 -0.48 15.81 1.89
CA ALA A 286 -1.90 16.16 1.97
C ALA A 286 -2.78 15.20 1.14
N ARG A 287 -2.30 14.80 -0.05
CA ARG A 287 -2.97 13.80 -0.90
C ARG A 287 -3.05 12.42 -0.22
N LEU A 288 -1.96 11.95 0.40
CA LEU A 288 -1.94 10.69 1.15
C LEU A 288 -2.93 10.70 2.32
N LEU A 289 -2.99 11.80 3.08
CA LEU A 289 -3.95 11.99 4.16
C LEU A 289 -5.39 11.97 3.63
N SER A 290 -5.68 12.69 2.55
CA SER A 290 -7.02 12.75 1.94
C SER A 290 -7.50 11.37 1.48
N ILE A 291 -6.62 10.59 0.85
CA ILE A 291 -6.91 9.21 0.41
C ILE A 291 -7.14 8.30 1.62
N SER A 292 -6.31 8.42 2.65
CA SER A 292 -6.49 7.64 3.87
C SER A 292 -7.83 7.93 4.55
N VAL A 293 -8.23 9.21 4.60
CA VAL A 293 -9.55 9.63 5.10
C VAL A 293 -10.68 9.05 4.25
N SER A 294 -10.53 9.05 2.93
CA SER A 294 -11.54 8.51 2.01
C SER A 294 -11.71 6.98 2.16
N ILE A 295 -10.62 6.27 2.47
CA ILE A 295 -10.61 4.83 2.66
C ILE A 295 -11.16 4.43 4.04
N PHE A 296 -10.64 5.04 5.11
CA PHE A 296 -10.86 4.59 6.49
C PHE A 296 -11.86 5.44 7.29
N GLY A 297 -12.24 6.61 6.77
CA GLY A 297 -13.12 7.58 7.42
C GLY A 297 -12.38 8.63 8.27
N ALA A 298 -12.92 9.85 8.30
CA ALA A 298 -12.28 11.01 8.92
C ALA A 298 -11.99 10.81 10.42
N ARG A 299 -12.99 10.41 11.22
CA ARG A 299 -12.84 10.21 12.67
C ARG A 299 -11.76 9.18 13.00
N LYS A 300 -11.79 8.04 12.32
CA LYS A 300 -10.85 6.94 12.54
C LYS A 300 -9.42 7.32 12.16
N VAL A 301 -9.24 8.07 11.07
CA VAL A 301 -7.92 8.57 10.66
C VAL A 301 -7.39 9.61 11.65
N LEU A 302 -8.19 10.59 12.05
CA LEU A 302 -7.75 11.60 13.02
C LEU A 302 -7.46 10.95 14.38
N GLN A 303 -8.28 10.01 14.81
CA GLN A 303 -7.98 9.21 15.99
C GLN A 303 -6.61 8.55 15.88
N ALA A 304 -6.32 7.86 14.77
CA ALA A 304 -5.03 7.19 14.59
C ALA A 304 -3.85 8.18 14.61
N ILE A 305 -3.99 9.37 14.02
CA ILE A 305 -2.96 10.41 14.01
C ILE A 305 -2.67 10.93 15.43
N PHE A 306 -3.72 11.15 16.23
CA PHE A 306 -3.60 11.82 17.53
C PHE A 306 -3.57 10.87 18.75
N SER A 307 -3.81 9.56 18.57
CA SER A 307 -3.80 8.58 19.68
C SER A 307 -2.44 8.43 20.37
N ASN A 308 -1.34 8.78 19.71
CA ASN A 308 0.02 8.71 20.28
C ASN A 308 0.49 10.00 20.97
N ASN A 309 -0.27 11.09 20.88
CA ASN A 309 0.05 12.30 21.61
C ASN A 309 -0.56 12.20 23.00
N ASN A 310 0.30 12.06 24.02
CA ASN A 310 -0.05 12.24 25.42
C ASN A 310 -0.76 13.59 25.64
N ALA A 311 -2.07 13.63 25.43
CA ALA A 311 -2.96 14.64 25.98
C ALA A 311 -3.51 14.07 27.30
N PRO A 312 -3.52 14.85 28.38
CA PRO A 312 -3.55 14.31 29.73
C PRO A 312 -4.98 14.00 30.17
N PHE A 313 -5.48 12.77 30.08
CA PHE A 313 -6.51 12.31 31.03
C PHE A 313 -6.43 10.82 31.34
N CYS A 314 -6.38 10.55 32.65
CA CYS A 314 -6.47 9.25 33.28
C CYS A 314 -7.81 8.57 33.01
N GLY A 315 -7.75 7.31 32.60
CA GLY A 315 -8.85 6.34 32.64
C GLY A 315 -8.31 4.98 32.19
N PRO A 316 -8.76 3.85 32.77
CA PRO A 316 -8.29 2.54 32.33
C PRO A 316 -8.70 2.30 30.87
N PRO A 317 -7.89 1.56 30.10
CA PRO A 317 -8.20 1.25 28.71
C PRO A 317 -9.45 0.35 28.69
N CYS A 318 -10.59 0.91 28.31
CA CYS A 318 -11.81 0.13 28.15
C CYS A 318 -11.87 -0.39 26.71
N GLU A 319 -12.17 -1.67 26.60
CA GLU A 319 -12.22 -2.48 25.38
C GLU A 319 -13.18 -1.94 24.31
N LYS A 320 -12.82 -2.20 23.04
CA LYS A 320 -13.64 -2.14 21.81
C LYS A 320 -14.22 -0.77 21.42
N ASP A 321 -13.77 -0.29 20.26
CA ASP A 321 -14.30 0.87 19.53
C ASP A 321 -14.53 2.13 20.38
N SER A 322 -13.44 2.68 20.94
CA SER A 322 -13.46 4.05 21.44
C SER A 322 -13.49 5.00 20.24
N GLU A 323 -14.65 5.21 19.62
CA GLU A 323 -14.83 6.23 18.60
C GLU A 323 -14.33 7.59 19.14
N MET A 324 -13.57 8.33 18.30
CA MET A 324 -13.11 9.67 18.64
C MET A 324 -14.31 10.51 19.10
N LYS A 325 -14.28 11.02 20.34
CA LYS A 325 -15.37 11.88 20.84
C LYS A 325 -15.60 13.03 19.85
N LEU A 326 -16.86 13.22 19.46
CA LEU A 326 -17.27 14.20 18.45
C LEU A 326 -16.75 15.61 18.78
N GLU A 327 -16.76 15.99 20.05
CA GLU A 327 -16.24 17.27 20.55
C GLU A 327 -14.75 17.45 20.25
N TYR A 328 -13.95 16.39 20.47
CA TYR A 328 -12.52 16.39 20.20
C TYR A 328 -12.24 16.39 18.70
N PHE A 329 -13.03 15.65 17.91
CA PHE A 329 -12.95 15.68 16.45
C PHE A 329 -13.18 17.09 15.90
N LEU A 330 -14.25 17.76 16.34
CA LEU A 330 -14.57 19.13 15.95
C LEU A 330 -13.49 20.12 16.40
N GLN A 331 -12.96 19.96 17.61
CA GLN A 331 -11.87 20.82 18.10
C GLN A 331 -10.63 20.69 17.21
N VAL A 332 -10.17 19.48 16.94
CA VAL A 332 -9.01 19.22 16.08
C VAL A 332 -9.26 19.78 14.67
N TYR A 333 -10.45 19.57 14.11
CA TYR A 333 -10.83 20.11 12.81
C TYR A 333 -10.68 21.64 12.76
N LYS A 334 -11.28 22.34 13.73
CA LYS A 334 -11.31 23.81 13.81
C LYS A 334 -9.96 24.44 14.13
N GLU A 335 -9.20 23.85 15.04
CA GLU A 335 -7.95 24.46 15.53
C GLU A 335 -6.74 24.06 14.68
N THR A 336 -6.79 22.91 14.00
CA THR A 336 -5.65 22.37 13.25
C THR A 336 -5.83 22.45 11.74
N PHE A 337 -6.94 21.90 11.22
CA PHE A 337 -7.10 21.71 9.77
C PHE A 337 -7.62 22.95 9.07
N ILE A 338 -8.64 23.64 9.61
CA ILE A 338 -9.12 24.89 9.00
C ILE A 338 -7.98 25.92 8.86
N PRO A 339 -7.21 26.25 9.91
CA PRO A 339 -6.16 27.26 9.81
C PRO A 339 -5.01 26.83 8.91
N TRP A 340 -4.68 25.53 8.89
CA TRP A 340 -3.60 25.02 8.04
C TRP A 340 -4.02 24.98 6.56
N CYS A 341 -5.22 24.50 6.23
CA CYS A 341 -5.64 24.30 4.86
C CYS A 341 -5.99 25.60 4.14
N LEU A 342 -6.47 26.62 4.88
CA LEU A 342 -6.76 27.95 4.34
C LEU A 342 -5.55 28.91 4.38
N ARG A 343 -4.38 28.44 4.85
CA ARG A 343 -3.18 29.28 4.99
C ARG A 343 -2.54 29.60 3.64
N GLY A 344 -2.84 30.78 3.09
CA GLY A 344 -2.14 31.35 1.94
C GLY A 344 -2.31 30.55 0.64
N HIS A 345 -2.00 31.19 -0.48
CA HIS A 345 -2.10 30.59 -1.81
C HIS A 345 -0.71 30.19 -2.33
N ASN A 346 -0.48 28.89 -2.41
CA ASN A 346 0.74 28.28 -2.96
C ASN A 346 0.39 27.01 -3.77
N CYS A 347 1.41 26.32 -4.29
CA CYS A 347 1.22 25.11 -5.09
C CYS A 347 0.59 23.91 -4.34
N THR A 348 0.53 23.94 -3.01
CA THR A 348 -0.01 22.85 -2.17
C THR A 348 -1.46 23.08 -1.75
N THR A 349 -1.96 24.32 -1.94
CA THR A 349 -3.32 24.75 -1.57
C THR A 349 -4.39 23.77 -2.04
N SER A 350 -4.33 23.36 -3.31
CA SER A 350 -5.32 22.43 -3.87
C SER A 350 -5.42 21.14 -3.04
N ALA A 351 -4.28 20.50 -2.76
CA ALA A 351 -4.23 19.25 -2.01
C ALA A 351 -4.65 19.43 -0.54
N ARG A 352 -4.33 20.58 0.07
CA ARG A 352 -4.80 20.93 1.42
C ARG A 352 -6.32 21.12 1.48
N LEU A 353 -6.92 21.75 0.46
CA LEU A 353 -8.37 21.90 0.36
C LEU A 353 -9.05 20.55 0.12
N ASP A 354 -8.48 19.67 -0.70
CA ASP A 354 -8.97 18.30 -0.90
C ASP A 354 -8.98 17.52 0.42
N LEU A 355 -7.95 17.68 1.26
CA LEU A 355 -7.92 17.12 2.61
C LEU A 355 -8.98 17.75 3.53
N LEU A 356 -9.15 19.07 3.50
CA LEU A 356 -10.14 19.78 4.33
C LEU A 356 -11.57 19.29 4.05
N LEU A 357 -11.89 19.06 2.78
CA LEU A 357 -13.18 18.54 2.34
C LEU A 357 -13.33 17.04 2.63
N ALA A 358 -12.27 16.24 2.46
CA ALA A 358 -12.30 14.82 2.80
C ALA A 358 -12.60 14.59 4.28
N LEU A 359 -12.17 15.51 5.17
CA LEU A 359 -12.40 15.46 6.61
C LEU A 359 -13.82 15.90 7.05
N LEU A 360 -14.68 16.29 6.12
CA LEU A 360 -16.08 16.58 6.44
C LEU A 360 -16.81 15.31 6.85
N ASP A 361 -17.58 15.41 7.92
CA ASP A 361 -18.31 14.33 8.55
C ASP A 361 -19.80 14.70 8.63
N ASP A 362 -20.68 13.77 8.28
CA ASP A 362 -22.11 14.05 8.13
C ASP A 362 -22.80 14.58 9.38
N GLU A 363 -22.47 13.99 10.54
CA GLU A 363 -23.16 14.33 11.78
C GLU A 363 -22.85 15.76 12.22
N CYS A 364 -21.70 16.29 11.81
CA CYS A 364 -21.25 17.62 12.19
C CYS A 364 -20.96 18.55 11.01
N PHE A 365 -21.44 18.20 9.80
CA PHE A 365 -21.20 18.94 8.57
C PHE A 365 -21.57 20.42 8.70
N SER A 366 -22.76 20.73 9.24
CA SER A 366 -23.22 22.11 9.39
C SER A 366 -22.27 22.94 10.27
N GLU A 367 -21.77 22.34 11.34
CA GLU A 367 -20.86 23.00 12.27
C GLU A 367 -19.45 23.16 11.68
N GLN A 368 -18.94 22.13 11.00
CA GLN A 368 -17.67 22.18 10.28
C GLN A 368 -17.70 23.22 9.16
N TRP A 369 -18.75 23.21 8.35
CA TRP A 369 -18.93 24.13 7.23
C TRP A 369 -19.05 25.58 7.72
N HIS A 370 -19.87 25.81 8.76
CA HIS A 370 -19.96 27.13 9.39
C HIS A 370 -18.59 27.60 9.89
N ALA A 371 -17.81 26.73 10.53
CA ALA A 371 -16.48 27.09 11.02
C ALA A 371 -15.50 27.45 9.89
N ILE A 372 -15.54 26.74 8.76
CA ILE A 372 -14.71 27.04 7.57
C ILE A 372 -15.04 28.44 7.06
N ILE A 373 -16.34 28.73 6.90
CA ILE A 373 -16.83 30.00 6.39
C ILE A 373 -16.50 31.16 7.34
N THR A 374 -16.77 31.00 8.64
CA THR A 374 -16.48 32.02 9.64
C THR A 374 -14.99 32.33 9.67
N TYR A 375 -14.14 31.30 9.67
CA TYR A 375 -12.68 31.49 9.62
C TYR A 375 -12.23 32.21 8.33
N ALA A 376 -12.79 31.82 7.18
CA ALA A 376 -12.52 32.47 5.91
C ALA A 376 -12.86 33.97 5.90
N ILE A 377 -14.03 34.33 6.43
CA ILE A 377 -14.50 35.72 6.52
C ILE A 377 -13.63 36.53 7.50
N ASP A 378 -13.32 35.97 8.67
CA ASP A 378 -12.48 36.63 9.68
C ASP A 378 -11.05 36.85 9.16
N LEU A 379 -10.51 35.88 8.40
CA LEU A 379 -9.20 35.99 7.78
C LEU A 379 -9.15 37.12 6.74
N VAL A 380 -10.23 37.29 5.97
CA VAL A 380 -10.36 38.38 5.00
C VAL A 380 -10.48 39.72 5.73
N ASN A 381 -11.36 39.83 6.73
CA ASN A 381 -11.59 41.06 7.50
C ASN A 381 -10.32 41.55 8.23
N SER A 382 -9.61 40.64 8.90
CA SER A 382 -8.37 40.99 9.62
C SER A 382 -7.26 41.54 8.73
N LYS A 383 -7.25 41.20 7.43
CA LYS A 383 -6.25 41.71 6.48
C LYS A 383 -6.65 43.01 5.80
N ILE A 384 -7.95 43.29 5.66
CA ILE A 384 -8.47 44.59 5.24
C ILE A 384 -7.96 45.68 6.20
N ASP A 385 -8.03 45.42 7.50
CA ASP A 385 -7.54 46.34 8.56
C ASP A 385 -6.02 46.56 8.52
N SER A 386 -5.27 45.64 7.90
CA SER A 386 -3.80 45.72 7.75
C SER A 386 -3.34 46.43 6.46
N GLY A 387 -4.26 46.85 5.58
CA GLY A 387 -3.95 47.54 4.32
C GLY A 387 -3.29 46.66 3.24
N SER A 388 -3.18 45.35 3.47
CA SER A 388 -2.59 44.37 2.56
C SER A 388 -3.70 43.50 1.95
N MET A 389 -4.33 44.00 0.88
CA MET A 389 -5.27 43.23 0.06
C MET A 389 -4.49 42.19 -0.75
N ASP A 390 -4.31 41.02 -0.16
CA ASP A 390 -3.60 39.91 -0.77
C ASP A 390 -4.61 39.10 -1.62
N SER A 391 -4.64 39.35 -2.94
CA SER A 391 -5.50 38.68 -3.95
C SER A 391 -5.51 37.15 -3.86
N ASN A 392 -4.51 36.60 -3.19
CA ASN A 392 -4.33 35.19 -2.89
C ASN A 392 -5.44 34.58 -2.00
N HIS A 393 -6.06 35.31 -1.06
CA HIS A 393 -7.09 34.72 -0.17
C HIS A 393 -8.41 34.51 -0.90
N LEU A 394 -8.80 35.45 -1.76
CA LEU A 394 -9.98 35.31 -2.62
C LEU A 394 -9.83 34.13 -3.59
N ALA A 395 -8.62 33.92 -4.12
CA ALA A 395 -8.32 32.75 -4.95
C ALA A 395 -8.46 31.42 -4.19
N VAL A 396 -8.03 31.34 -2.93
CA VAL A 396 -8.20 30.15 -2.07
C VAL A 396 -9.69 29.87 -1.83
N LEU A 397 -10.48 30.92 -1.58
CA LEU A 397 -11.93 30.79 -1.38
C LEU A 397 -12.65 30.33 -2.64
N GLY A 398 -12.31 30.91 -3.80
CA GLY A 398 -12.86 30.47 -5.09
C GLY A 398 -12.57 28.99 -5.34
N MET A 399 -11.31 28.58 -5.11
CA MET A 399 -10.91 27.18 -5.24
C MET A 399 -11.65 26.25 -4.26
N LEU A 400 -11.87 26.68 -3.02
CA LEU A 400 -12.63 25.91 -2.03
C LEU A 400 -14.08 25.70 -2.49
N PHE A 401 -14.75 26.76 -2.96
CA PHE A 401 -16.13 26.65 -3.44
C PHE A 401 -16.24 25.76 -4.68
N ASP A 402 -15.31 25.88 -5.63
CA ASP A 402 -15.29 25.03 -6.82
C ASP A 402 -15.07 23.56 -6.46
N LYS A 403 -14.14 23.26 -5.54
CA LYS A 403 -13.91 21.89 -5.05
C LYS A 403 -15.11 21.35 -4.28
N ALA A 404 -15.71 22.15 -3.40
CA ALA A 404 -16.93 21.77 -2.69
C ALA A 404 -18.08 21.47 -3.66
N ARG A 405 -18.27 22.29 -4.69
CA ARG A 405 -19.28 22.05 -5.75
C ARG A 405 -19.01 20.74 -6.49
N ASN A 406 -17.75 20.46 -6.82
CA ASN A 406 -17.36 19.22 -7.48
C ASN A 406 -17.61 17.99 -6.60
N GLU A 407 -17.27 18.05 -5.31
CA GLU A 407 -17.56 17.00 -4.32
C GLU A 407 -19.06 16.70 -4.24
N ILE A 408 -19.91 17.74 -4.19
CA ILE A 408 -21.37 17.54 -4.20
C ILE A 408 -21.83 16.88 -5.50
N ARG A 409 -21.26 17.29 -6.65
CA ARG A 409 -21.59 16.68 -7.94
C ARG A 409 -21.22 15.19 -7.97
N ILE A 410 -20.03 14.83 -7.48
CA ILE A 410 -19.56 13.44 -7.42
C ILE A 410 -20.50 12.61 -6.53
N ARG A 411 -20.84 13.12 -5.35
CA ARG A 411 -21.74 12.46 -4.39
C ARG A 411 -23.19 12.31 -4.90
N LYS A 412 -23.63 13.14 -5.86
CA LYS A 412 -24.94 13.02 -6.52
C LYS A 412 -24.99 12.02 -7.69
N VAL A 413 -23.85 11.74 -8.34
CA VAL A 413 -23.79 10.91 -9.56
C VAL A 413 -23.56 9.43 -9.24
N GLY A 414 -23.00 9.11 -8.06
CA GLY A 414 -22.62 7.74 -7.69
C GLY A 414 -23.72 6.95 -6.98
N GLU A 415 -24.61 6.28 -7.73
CA GLU A 415 -25.25 5.04 -7.25
C GLU A 415 -24.37 3.80 -7.52
N ASP A 416 -23.32 3.91 -8.35
CA ASP A 416 -22.39 2.82 -8.64
C ASP A 416 -20.93 3.33 -8.69
N SER A 417 -20.07 2.74 -7.84
CA SER A 417 -18.60 2.82 -7.75
C SER A 417 -17.99 3.61 -6.58
N PHE A 418 -17.31 2.87 -5.69
CA PHE A 418 -16.21 3.25 -4.77
C PHE A 418 -16.22 4.63 -4.07
N HIS A 419 -17.39 5.13 -3.64
CA HIS A 419 -17.48 6.37 -2.86
C HIS A 419 -17.60 6.12 -1.35
N PRO A 420 -17.09 7.06 -0.51
CA PRO A 420 -17.15 6.93 0.94
C PRO A 420 -18.61 6.80 1.41
N PRO A 421 -18.94 5.82 2.27
CA PRO A 421 -20.22 5.83 2.96
C PRO A 421 -20.20 6.98 3.97
N GLY A 422 -21.04 7.99 3.73
CA GLY A 422 -21.19 9.12 4.65
C GLY A 422 -21.31 10.48 3.97
N SER A 423 -22.29 10.64 3.08
CA SER A 423 -23.09 11.88 3.01
C SER A 423 -24.29 11.71 2.12
N LEU A 424 -25.48 12.01 2.63
CA LEU A 424 -26.57 12.38 1.72
C LEU A 424 -26.24 13.74 1.09
N PRO A 425 -26.33 13.86 -0.25
CA PRO A 425 -26.17 15.14 -0.94
C PRO A 425 -27.06 16.26 -0.38
N ASP A 426 -28.18 15.91 0.25
CA ASP A 426 -29.15 16.82 0.86
C ASP A 426 -28.60 17.58 2.09
N HIS A 427 -27.53 17.07 2.72
CA HIS A 427 -26.87 17.75 3.86
C HIS A 427 -25.90 18.86 3.42
N TRP A 428 -25.46 18.85 2.16
CA TRP A 428 -24.67 19.92 1.59
C TRP A 428 -25.60 21.04 1.13
N HIS A 429 -26.06 21.86 2.08
CA HIS A 429 -26.97 22.97 1.85
C HIS A 429 -26.40 23.95 0.79
N HIS A 430 -26.79 23.77 -0.46
CA HIS A 430 -26.40 24.62 -1.59
C HIS A 430 -26.68 26.10 -1.34
N GLU A 431 -27.78 26.38 -0.64
CA GLU A 431 -28.18 27.74 -0.26
C GLU A 431 -27.18 28.42 0.69
N LEU A 432 -26.50 27.68 1.57
CA LEU A 432 -25.47 28.23 2.46
C LEU A 432 -24.17 28.52 1.72
N LEU A 433 -23.82 27.70 0.72
CA LEU A 433 -22.68 27.93 -0.16
C LEU A 433 -22.89 29.21 -1.00
N GLU A 434 -24.06 29.33 -1.61
CA GLU A 434 -24.46 30.47 -2.43
C GLU A 434 -24.60 31.74 -1.59
N ALA A 435 -25.28 31.69 -0.44
CA ALA A 435 -25.40 32.83 0.47
C ALA A 435 -24.05 33.32 1.00
N THR A 436 -23.11 32.41 1.25
CA THR A 436 -21.75 32.78 1.68
C THR A 436 -20.95 33.41 0.55
N ALA A 437 -20.96 32.82 -0.65
CA ALA A 437 -20.30 33.39 -1.82
C ALA A 437 -20.82 34.82 -2.10
N VAL A 438 -22.13 35.00 -1.99
CA VAL A 438 -22.82 36.28 -2.10
C VAL A 438 -22.41 37.24 -0.97
N SER A 439 -22.36 36.79 0.28
CA SER A 439 -21.92 37.61 1.41
C SER A 439 -20.46 38.05 1.29
N VAL A 440 -19.56 37.17 0.83
CA VAL A 440 -18.15 37.47 0.59
C VAL A 440 -18.03 38.49 -0.55
N ALA A 441 -18.77 38.31 -1.65
CA ALA A 441 -18.82 39.26 -2.75
C ALA A 441 -19.30 40.64 -2.26
N PHE A 442 -20.38 40.71 -1.48
CA PHE A 442 -20.92 41.97 -0.99
C PHE A 442 -20.08 42.67 0.09
N SER A 443 -19.18 41.95 0.77
CA SER A 443 -18.34 42.52 1.83
C SER A 443 -17.04 43.15 1.31
N LEU A 444 -16.72 43.02 0.02
CA LEU A 444 -15.38 43.31 -0.54
C LEU A 444 -15.35 44.23 -1.78
N PRO A 445 -15.63 45.55 -1.66
CA PRO A 445 -15.32 46.51 -2.71
C PRO A 445 -13.86 47.00 -2.64
N PRO A 446 -13.14 47.21 -3.76
CA PRO A 446 -13.58 47.06 -5.15
C PRO A 446 -13.16 45.71 -5.77
N PHE A 447 -14.08 45.13 -6.54
CA PHE A 447 -13.91 43.85 -7.23
C PHE A 447 -12.76 43.89 -8.27
N GLY A 448 -11.80 42.99 -8.12
CA GLY A 448 -10.73 42.71 -9.09
C GLY A 448 -11.07 41.57 -10.05
N THR A 449 -10.20 41.30 -11.02
CA THR A 449 -10.41 40.25 -12.04
C THR A 449 -10.48 38.81 -11.49
N SER A 450 -10.02 38.58 -10.25
CA SER A 450 -10.16 37.31 -9.51
C SER A 450 -11.60 37.03 -9.06
N ASP A 451 -12.45 38.06 -9.03
CA ASP A 451 -13.72 38.01 -8.31
C ASP A 451 -14.88 37.59 -9.22
N ALA A 452 -14.60 37.39 -10.51
CA ALA A 452 -15.55 36.92 -11.51
C ALA A 452 -16.03 35.47 -11.28
N GLN A 453 -15.38 34.71 -10.39
CA GLN A 453 -15.78 33.34 -10.03
C GLN A 453 -16.93 33.30 -8.99
N PHE A 454 -17.21 34.43 -8.35
CA PHE A 454 -18.22 34.57 -7.28
C PHE A 454 -19.54 35.20 -7.76
N VAL A 455 -19.62 35.62 -9.03
CA VAL A 455 -20.81 36.15 -9.72
C VAL A 455 -21.27 35.13 -10.75
#